data_AF-A0A2D4G8Y3-F1
#
_entry.id   AF-A0A2D4G8Y3-F1
#
_cell.length_a   1.000
_cell.length_b   1.000
_cell.length_c   1.000
_cell.angle_alpha   90.00
_cell.angle_beta   90.00
_cell.angle_gamma   90.00
#
_symmetry.space_group_name_H-M   'P 1'
#
loop_
_entity.id
_entity.type
_entity.pdbx_description
1 polymer ?
#
loop_
_entity_poly.entity_id
_entity_poly.type
_entity_poly.pdbx_seq_one_letter_code
_entity_poly.pdbx_strand_id
1 'polypeptide(L)'
;LHLLGLGKPDMECKVEEAAHRLVEIFARTKGQPIDPFPSINNSICSVICLLIFGYWFSPEDTKFQVIFDESSNYMKFGSSTLFLLYELFPWLVKRLPGPHQKIEASIQKGIAIFREEIEKHSQDLAL
;
A
#
# COMPACT_ATOMS: atom_id res chain seq x y z
N LEU A 1 -12.05 15.72 2.77
CA LEU A 1 -11.13 15.74 1.61
C LEU A 1 -10.38 17.07 1.42
N HIS A 2 -10.25 17.94 2.44
CA HIS A 2 -9.53 19.23 2.37
C HIS A 2 -8.03 19.15 2.77
N LEU A 3 -7.42 17.96 2.65
CA LEU A 3 -6.09 17.68 3.23
C LEU A 3 -4.97 17.44 2.22
N LEU A 4 -5.26 17.39 0.91
CA LEU A 4 -4.27 17.07 -0.13
C LEU A 4 -3.88 18.32 -0.95
N GLY A 5 -3.67 19.45 -0.28
CA GLY A 5 -3.19 20.68 -0.92
C GLY A 5 -1.67 20.77 -0.85
N LEU A 6 -1.01 20.80 -2.01
CA LEU A 6 0.40 21.16 -2.19
C LEU A 6 0.78 22.38 -1.33
N GLY A 7 1.85 22.28 -0.54
CA GLY A 7 2.42 23.40 0.22
C GLY A 7 2.03 23.50 1.70
N LYS A 8 1.47 22.46 2.32
CA LYS A 8 1.38 22.41 3.79
C LYS A 8 2.73 21.96 4.36
N PRO A 9 3.38 22.74 5.25
CA PRO A 9 4.70 22.42 5.78
C PRO A 9 4.73 21.06 6.51
N ASP A 10 3.59 20.61 7.05
CA ASP A 10 3.45 19.29 7.66
C ASP A 10 3.64 18.12 6.68
N MET A 11 3.22 18.26 5.41
CA MET A 11 3.36 17.19 4.41
C MET A 11 4.78 17.09 3.87
N GLU A 12 5.40 18.23 3.57
CA GLU A 12 6.79 18.27 3.10
C GLU A 12 7.73 17.70 4.16
N CYS A 13 7.56 18.07 5.45
CA CYS A 13 8.31 17.49 6.55
C CYS A 13 8.19 15.96 6.63
N LYS A 14 6.99 15.41 6.41
CA LYS A 14 6.75 13.96 6.45
C LYS A 14 7.43 13.23 5.28
N VAL A 15 7.40 13.81 4.09
CA VAL A 15 8.11 13.27 2.92
C VAL A 15 9.62 13.36 3.12
N GLU A 16 10.12 14.46 3.69
CA GLU A 16 11.53 14.63 4.04
C GLU A 16 12.00 13.62 5.09
N GLU A 17 11.18 13.34 6.12
CA GLU A 17 11.49 12.32 7.12
C GLU A 17 11.55 10.92 6.50
N ALA A 18 10.61 10.57 5.61
CA ALA A 18 10.65 9.33 4.85
C ALA A 18 11.91 9.20 3.98
N ALA A 19 12.33 10.29 3.34
CA ALA A 19 13.55 10.32 2.54
C ALA A 19 14.80 10.11 3.41
N HIS A 20 14.88 10.77 4.57
CA HIS A 20 15.97 10.57 5.53
C HIS A 20 16.06 9.12 6.03
N ARG A 21 14.94 8.51 6.41
CA ARG A 21 14.92 7.09 6.83
C ARG A 21 15.39 6.16 5.71
N LEU A 22 14.99 6.43 4.46
CA LEU A 22 15.43 5.64 3.31
C LEU A 22 16.95 5.75 3.08
N VAL A 23 17.49 6.96 3.21
CA VAL A 23 18.95 7.19 3.14
C VAL A 23 19.68 6.43 4.23
N GLU A 24 19.16 6.41 5.47
CA GLU A 24 19.75 5.60 6.54
C GLU A 24 19.74 4.10 6.25
N ILE A 25 18.64 3.57 5.70
CA ILE A 25 18.54 2.15 5.32
C ILE A 25 19.62 1.81 4.28
N PHE A 26 19.78 2.66 3.26
CA PHE A 26 20.82 2.48 2.24
C PHE A 26 22.24 2.69 2.77
N ALA A 27 22.46 3.60 3.73
CA ALA A 27 23.76 3.77 4.35
C ALA A 27 24.18 2.53 5.14
N ARG A 28 23.22 1.83 5.79
CA ARG A 28 23.48 0.61 6.56
C ARG A 28 23.93 -0.58 5.71
N THR A 29 23.67 -0.58 4.40
CA THR A 29 24.14 -1.66 3.51
C THR A 29 25.63 -1.56 3.19
N LYS A 30 26.31 -0.46 3.58
CA LYS A 30 27.77 -0.27 3.45
C LYS A 30 28.28 -0.52 2.02
N GLY A 31 27.51 -0.11 1.02
CA GLY A 31 27.85 -0.27 -0.39
C GLY A 31 27.70 -1.68 -0.95
N GLN A 32 27.10 -2.61 -0.19
CA GLN A 32 26.73 -3.92 -0.72
C GLN A 32 25.60 -3.80 -1.75
N PRO A 33 25.61 -4.63 -2.81
CA PRO A 33 24.50 -4.71 -3.73
C PRO A 33 23.23 -5.12 -2.99
N ILE A 34 22.18 -4.32 -3.13
CA ILE A 34 20.85 -4.62 -2.62
C ILE A 34 19.81 -4.35 -3.72
N ASP A 35 18.67 -5.04 -3.64
CA ASP A 35 17.48 -4.63 -4.37
C ASP A 35 16.84 -3.43 -3.65
N PRO A 36 16.80 -2.23 -4.27
CA PRO A 36 16.24 -1.04 -3.62
C PRO A 36 14.71 -1.02 -3.63
N PHE A 37 14.07 -1.85 -4.47
CA PHE A 37 12.62 -1.79 -4.69
C PHE A 37 11.80 -2.00 -3.40
N PRO A 38 12.09 -3.01 -2.54
CA PRO A 38 11.35 -3.19 -1.30
C PRO A 38 11.49 -2.00 -0.35
N SER A 39 12.69 -1.42 -0.20
CA SER A 39 12.93 -0.30 0.72
C SER A 39 12.24 0.99 0.25
N ILE A 40 12.30 1.29 -1.04
CA ILE A 40 11.62 2.45 -1.63
C ILE A 40 10.11 2.28 -1.48
N ASN A 41 9.59 1.12 -1.85
CA ASN A 41 8.15 0.89 -1.79
C ASN A 41 7.63 0.94 -0.36
N ASN A 42 8.36 0.36 0.60
CA ASN A 42 8.03 0.47 2.01
C ASN A 42 7.93 1.93 2.46
N SER A 43 8.91 2.77 2.09
CA SER A 43 8.91 4.20 2.43
C SER A 43 7.67 4.93 1.85
N ILE A 44 7.33 4.68 0.59
CA ILE A 44 6.14 5.25 -0.07
C ILE A 44 4.86 4.82 0.67
N CYS A 45 4.71 3.52 0.93
CA CYS A 45 3.53 3.01 1.61
C CYS A 45 3.43 3.53 3.05
N SER A 46 4.56 3.72 3.76
CA SER A 46 4.56 4.30 5.11
C SER A 46 4.08 5.76 5.10
N VAL A 47 4.46 6.56 4.10
CA VAL A 47 3.93 7.93 3.93
C VAL A 47 2.43 7.88 3.65
N ILE A 48 1.96 7.01 2.74
CA ILE A 48 0.52 6.86 2.45
C ILE A 48 -0.27 6.47 3.71
N CYS A 49 0.23 5.51 4.49
CA CYS A 49 -0.40 5.11 5.74
C CYS A 49 -0.39 6.23 6.79
N LEU A 50 0.68 7.00 6.90
CA LEU A 50 0.73 8.19 7.76
C LEU A 50 -0.32 9.23 7.34
N LEU A 51 -0.57 9.38 6.04
CA LEU A 51 -1.60 10.30 5.53
C LEU A 51 -3.02 9.82 5.82
N ILE A 52 -3.25 8.52 5.74
CA ILE A 52 -4.59 7.92 5.92
C ILE A 52 -4.92 7.73 7.40
N PHE A 53 -3.95 7.29 8.19
CA PHE A 53 -4.15 6.85 9.57
C PHE A 53 -3.48 7.75 10.61
N GLY A 54 -2.55 8.62 10.22
CA GLY A 54 -1.90 9.54 11.15
C GLY A 54 -0.70 8.95 11.92
N TYR A 55 -0.30 7.70 11.65
CA TYR A 55 0.91 7.11 12.24
C TYR A 55 1.74 6.31 11.21
N TRP A 56 3.02 6.09 11.55
CA TRP A 56 3.97 5.35 10.73
C TRP A 56 3.84 3.84 10.96
N PHE A 57 3.72 3.08 9.88
CA PHE A 57 3.86 1.62 9.94
C PHE A 57 5.34 1.21 9.88
N SER A 58 5.73 0.27 10.74
CA SER A 58 7.08 -0.30 10.73
C SER A 58 7.26 -1.25 9.54
N PRO A 59 8.47 -1.37 8.96
CA PRO A 59 8.77 -2.38 7.94
C PRO A 59 8.45 -3.82 8.37
N GLU A 60 8.50 -4.09 9.67
CA GLU A 60 8.21 -5.38 10.30
C GLU A 60 6.72 -5.58 10.63
N ASP A 61 5.86 -4.60 10.34
CA ASP A 61 4.44 -4.71 10.58
C ASP A 61 3.81 -5.71 9.60
N THR A 62 3.36 -6.84 10.15
CA THR A 62 2.76 -7.93 9.36
C THR A 62 1.48 -7.52 8.67
N LYS A 63 0.70 -6.58 9.21
CA LYS A 63 -0.49 -6.04 8.52
C LYS A 63 -0.08 -5.26 7.28
N PHE A 64 1.01 -4.50 7.38
CA PHE A 64 1.53 -3.71 6.28
C PHE A 64 2.14 -4.56 5.18
N GLN A 65 2.87 -5.62 5.54
CA GLN A 65 3.38 -6.60 4.57
C GLN A 65 2.24 -7.26 3.80
N VAL A 66 1.16 -7.64 4.49
CA VAL A 66 -0.03 -8.20 3.82
C VAL A 66 -0.64 -7.17 2.86
N ILE A 67 -0.87 -5.92 3.29
CA ILE A 67 -1.40 -4.88 2.38
C ILE A 67 -0.51 -4.71 1.15
N PHE A 68 0.81 -4.69 1.35
CA PHE A 68 1.78 -4.55 0.28
C PHE A 68 1.75 -5.73 -0.69
N ASP A 69 1.78 -6.95 -0.18
CA ASP A 69 1.76 -8.17 -1.00
C ASP A 69 0.47 -8.26 -1.81
N GLU A 70 -0.69 -7.98 -1.21
CA GLU A 70 -1.96 -7.95 -1.92
C GLU A 70 -2.00 -6.84 -2.98
N SER A 71 -1.44 -5.65 -2.69
CA SER A 71 -1.33 -4.55 -3.66
C SER A 71 -0.42 -4.89 -4.84
N SER A 72 0.71 -5.55 -4.57
CA SER A 72 1.63 -6.04 -5.62
C SER A 72 0.96 -7.09 -6.51
N ASN A 73 0.22 -8.02 -5.90
CA ASN A 73 -0.56 -9.02 -6.64
C ASN A 73 -1.63 -8.38 -7.53
N TYR A 74 -2.32 -7.35 -7.02
CA TYR A 74 -3.28 -6.57 -7.80
C TYR A 74 -2.62 -5.86 -8.99
N MET A 75 -1.50 -5.18 -8.79
CA MET A 75 -0.78 -4.49 -9.87
C MET A 75 -0.28 -5.45 -10.96
N LYS A 76 0.22 -6.63 -10.55
CA LYS A 76 0.60 -7.70 -11.49
C LYS A 76 -0.60 -8.19 -12.30
N PHE A 77 -1.77 -8.34 -11.66
CA PHE A 77 -2.98 -8.70 -12.38
C PHE A 77 -3.44 -7.61 -13.34
N GLY A 78 -3.47 -6.35 -12.91
CA GLY A 78 -3.83 -5.21 -13.75
C GLY A 78 -2.96 -5.10 -15.00
N SER A 79 -1.71 -5.56 -14.91
CA SER A 79 -0.76 -5.59 -16.02
C SER A 79 -0.90 -6.83 -16.93
N SER A 80 -1.82 -7.75 -16.63
CA SER A 80 -1.99 -9.02 -17.34
C SER A 80 -3.00 -8.93 -18.48
N THR A 81 -2.84 -9.77 -19.51
CA THR A 81 -3.83 -9.91 -20.59
C THR A 81 -5.19 -10.43 -20.10
N LEU A 82 -5.20 -11.14 -18.96
CA LEU A 82 -6.43 -11.58 -18.30
C LEU A 82 -7.24 -10.41 -17.74
N PHE A 83 -6.58 -9.34 -17.28
CA PHE A 83 -7.26 -8.13 -16.85
C PHE A 83 -7.94 -7.42 -18.03
N LEU A 84 -7.28 -7.36 -19.19
CA LEU A 84 -7.91 -6.81 -20.40
C LEU A 84 -9.16 -7.58 -20.80
N LEU A 85 -9.12 -8.92 -20.74
CA LEU A 85 -10.29 -9.77 -20.98
C LEU A 85 -11.40 -9.55 -19.94
N TYR A 86 -11.03 -9.30 -18.69
CA TYR A 86 -11.96 -8.95 -17.61
C TYR A 86 -12.67 -7.62 -17.89
N GLU A 87 -11.93 -6.62 -18.38
CA GLU A 87 -12.46 -5.29 -18.73
C GLU A 87 -13.41 -5.35 -19.95
N LEU A 88 -13.04 -6.13 -20.96
CA LEU A 88 -13.79 -6.24 -22.22
C LEU A 88 -15.02 -7.15 -22.10
N PHE A 89 -14.96 -8.22 -21.29
CA PHE A 89 -16.02 -9.23 -21.19
C PHE A 89 -16.35 -9.61 -19.74
N PRO A 90 -16.78 -8.68 -18.88
CA PRO A 90 -17.03 -8.95 -17.46
C PRO A 90 -18.08 -10.04 -17.20
N TRP A 91 -19.05 -10.21 -18.11
CA TRP A 91 -20.08 -11.25 -18.04
C TRP A 91 -19.55 -12.67 -18.27
N LEU A 92 -18.50 -12.81 -19.10
CA LEU A 92 -17.87 -14.09 -19.40
C LEU A 92 -16.97 -14.53 -18.25
N VAL A 93 -16.17 -13.59 -17.73
CA VAL A 93 -15.20 -13.89 -16.67
C VAL A 93 -15.90 -14.21 -15.35
N LYS A 94 -17.02 -13.55 -15.02
CA LYS A 94 -17.85 -13.89 -13.84
C LYS A 94 -18.41 -15.33 -13.84
N ARG A 95 -18.50 -15.98 -15.00
CA ARG A 95 -19.06 -17.33 -15.13
C ARG A 95 -18.01 -18.43 -15.10
N LEU A 96 -16.73 -18.10 -15.32
CA LEU A 96 -15.66 -19.08 -15.43
C LEU A 96 -14.81 -19.07 -14.15
N PRO A 97 -14.42 -20.22 -13.59
CA PRO A 97 -13.42 -20.23 -12.53
C PRO A 97 -12.07 -19.76 -13.08
N GLY A 98 -11.39 -18.85 -12.38
CA GLY A 98 -10.13 -18.30 -12.88
C GLY A 98 -9.37 -17.43 -11.89
N PRO A 99 -8.18 -16.94 -12.28
CA PRO A 99 -7.28 -16.19 -11.40
C PRO A 99 -7.94 -14.97 -10.75
N HIS A 100 -8.88 -14.32 -11.44
CA HIS A 100 -9.61 -13.15 -10.95
C HIS A 100 -10.30 -13.37 -9.59
N GLN A 101 -10.73 -14.60 -9.27
CA GLN A 101 -11.34 -14.90 -7.96
C GLN A 101 -10.33 -14.78 -6.81
N LYS A 102 -9.07 -15.20 -7.05
CA LYS A 102 -8.00 -15.04 -6.07
C LYS A 102 -7.64 -13.57 -5.88
N ILE A 103 -7.68 -12.78 -6.96
CA ILE A 103 -7.41 -11.35 -6.91
C ILE A 103 -8.55 -10.61 -6.21
N GLU A 104 -9.79 -10.97 -6.46
CA GLU A 104 -10.93 -10.42 -5.73
C GLU A 104 -10.81 -10.71 -4.24
N ALA A 105 -10.47 -11.93 -3.84
CA ALA A 105 -10.24 -12.27 -2.44
C ALA A 105 -9.07 -11.47 -1.82
N SER A 106 -7.99 -11.30 -2.57
CA SER A 106 -6.81 -10.50 -2.21
C SER A 106 -7.18 -9.03 -1.95
N ILE A 107 -7.94 -8.40 -2.87
CA ILE A 107 -8.46 -7.05 -2.70
C ILE A 107 -9.36 -6.95 -1.46
N GLN A 108 -10.29 -7.89 -1.29
CA GLN A 108 -11.21 -7.87 -0.15
C GLN A 108 -10.48 -7.98 1.19
N LYS A 109 -9.41 -8.78 1.26
CA LYS A 109 -8.56 -8.90 2.44
C LYS A 109 -7.82 -7.60 2.73
N GLY A 110 -7.27 -6.93 1.72
CA GLY A 110 -6.67 -5.60 1.87
C GLY A 110 -7.68 -4.58 2.40
N ILE A 111 -8.87 -4.51 1.79
CA ILE A 111 -9.96 -3.62 2.23
C ILE A 111 -10.36 -3.89 3.68
N ALA A 112 -10.43 -5.15 4.09
CA ALA A 112 -10.78 -5.51 5.47
C ALA A 112 -9.78 -4.96 6.48
N ILE A 113 -8.47 -5.03 6.20
CA ILE A 113 -7.43 -4.48 7.06
C ILE A 113 -7.55 -2.96 7.15
N PHE A 114 -7.75 -2.27 6.02
CA PHE A 114 -7.99 -0.82 6.02
C PHE A 114 -9.23 -0.44 6.83
N ARG A 115 -10.29 -1.23 6.74
CA ARG A 115 -11.55 -0.98 7.44
C ARG A 115 -11.39 -1.13 8.96
N GLU A 116 -10.71 -2.18 9.41
CA GLU A 116 -10.36 -2.40 10.81
C GLU A 116 -9.60 -1.19 11.38
N GLU A 117 -8.61 -0.70 10.63
CA GLU A 117 -7.77 0.40 11.08
C GLU A 117 -8.53 1.74 11.11
N ILE A 118 -9.40 2.01 10.12
CA ILE A 118 -10.28 3.18 10.12
C ILE A 118 -11.24 3.13 11.32
N GLU A 119 -11.83 1.97 11.61
CA GLU A 119 -12.77 1.79 12.72
C GLU A 119 -12.08 2.07 14.06
N LYS A 120 -10.87 1.55 14.24
CA LYS A 120 -10.04 1.82 15.43
C LYS A 120 -9.77 3.31 15.64
N HIS A 121 -9.41 4.03 14.56
CA HIS A 121 -9.19 5.48 14.63
C HIS A 121 -10.47 6.27 14.90
N SER A 122 -11.62 5.79 14.39
CA SER A 122 -12.90 6.44 14.64
C SER A 122 -13.36 6.31 16.10
N GLN A 123 -12.97 5.23 16.78
CA GLN A 123 -13.27 5.01 18.19
C GLN A 123 -12.39 5.87 19.11
N ASP A 124 -11.10 6.04 18.78
CA ASP A 124 -10.18 6.91 19.52
C ASP A 124 -10.56 8.41 19.43
N LEU A 125 -11.25 8.82 18.36
CA LEU A 125 -11.81 10.17 18.19
C LEU A 125 -13.16 10.40 18.89
N ALA A 126 -13.81 9.33 19.35
CA ALA A 126 -15.10 9.36 20.04
C ALA A 126 -14.98 9.27 21.57
N LEU A 127 -13.76 9.12 22.09
CA LEU A 127 -13.39 9.21 23.51
C LEU A 127 -12.80 10.59 23.84
#